data_AF-A0A7Y5UAQ6-F1
#
_entry.id   AF-A0A7Y5UAQ6-F1
#
_cell.length_a   1.000
_cell.length_b   1.000
_cell.length_c   1.000
_cell.angle_alpha   90.00
_cell.angle_beta   90.00
_cell.angle_gamma   90.00
#
_symmetry.space_group_name_H-M   'P 1'
#
loop_
_entity.id
_entity.type
_entity.pdbx_description
1 polymer ?
#
loop_
_entity_poly.entity_id
_entity_poly.type
_entity_poly.pdbx_seq_one_letter_code
_entity_poly.pdbx_strand_id
1 'polypeptide(L)'
;MRTLLPTTVLVVLFAMGCRPEIGDECVTSVDCSAQGDRLCDTSQPDGYCTIFGCEPDACPDNSVCVGFGQEIDPACANADVGTDPRWPRFERTFCMIACETNDDCRDGYVCALPTDRRAVAIDLENELRGSGVCFVASDAVFQPPADPPSSCTLDDDEAK
;
A
#
# COMPACT_ATOMS: atom_id res chain seq x y z
N MET A 1 56.39 -2.11 45.25
CA MET A 1 55.47 -3.05 44.58
C MET A 1 54.29 -2.25 44.03
N ARG A 2 54.24 -2.03 42.72
CA ARG A 2 53.14 -1.34 42.00
C ARG A 2 52.44 -2.38 41.13
N THR A 3 51.24 -2.81 41.52
CA THR A 3 50.38 -3.68 40.72
C THR A 3 49.53 -2.80 39.81
N LEU A 4 49.81 -2.82 38.51
CA LEU A 4 48.99 -2.21 37.47
C LEU A 4 47.91 -3.23 37.07
N LEU A 5 46.65 -2.98 37.40
CA LEU A 5 45.52 -3.71 36.82
C LEU A 5 45.25 -3.15 35.40
N PRO A 6 45.05 -4.00 34.38
CA PRO A 6 44.61 -3.54 33.08
C PRO A 6 43.10 -3.28 33.12
N THR A 7 42.72 -2.02 32.91
CA THR A 7 41.32 -1.62 32.78
C THR A 7 40.83 -2.01 31.38
N THR A 8 40.17 -3.17 31.28
CA THR A 8 39.56 -3.63 30.02
C THR A 8 38.36 -2.75 29.70
N VAL A 9 38.49 -1.88 28.70
CA VAL A 9 37.38 -1.04 28.18
C VAL A 9 36.50 -1.92 27.28
N LEU A 10 35.30 -2.27 27.76
CA LEU A 10 34.28 -2.99 27.00
C LEU A 10 33.55 -1.99 26.09
N VAL A 11 33.91 -1.94 24.80
CA VAL A 11 33.21 -1.13 23.80
C VAL A 11 31.93 -1.87 23.39
N VAL A 12 30.78 -1.42 23.90
CA VAL A 12 29.46 -1.90 23.47
C VAL A 12 29.11 -1.17 22.17
N LEU A 13 29.30 -1.82 21.02
CA LEU A 13 28.72 -1.38 19.75
C LEU A 13 27.21 -1.64 19.81
N PHE A 14 26.41 -0.59 19.97
CA PHE A 14 24.98 -0.64 19.68
C PHE A 14 24.81 -0.77 18.16
N ALA A 15 24.56 -1.99 17.69
CA ALA A 15 24.04 -2.21 16.35
C ALA A 15 22.59 -1.71 16.31
N MET A 16 22.40 -0.45 15.94
CA MET A 16 21.11 0.01 15.42
C MET A 16 20.95 -0.67 14.05
N GLY A 17 20.30 -1.84 14.03
CA GLY A 17 19.90 -2.47 12.78
C GLY A 17 18.92 -1.53 12.07
N CYS A 18 19.14 -1.31 10.76
CA CYS A 18 18.14 -0.64 9.93
C CYS A 18 16.82 -1.38 10.13
N ARG A 19 15.77 -0.63 10.51
CA ARG A 19 14.44 -1.20 10.49
C ARG A 19 14.03 -1.26 9.03
N PRO A 20 13.54 -2.41 8.54
CA PRO A 20 12.97 -2.44 7.21
C PRO A 20 11.84 -1.42 7.12
N GLU A 21 11.50 -0.96 5.93
CA GLU A 21 10.53 0.12 5.69
C GLU A 21 9.33 -0.38 4.88
N ILE A 22 8.40 0.52 4.54
CA ILE A 22 7.32 0.21 3.60
C ILE A 22 7.93 0.06 2.21
N GLY A 23 7.60 -1.03 1.52
CA GLY A 23 8.11 -1.33 0.17
C GLY A 23 9.38 -2.16 0.09
N ASP A 24 9.98 -2.50 1.23
CA ASP A 24 11.09 -3.46 1.27
C ASP A 24 10.65 -4.87 0.86
N GLU A 25 11.60 -5.64 0.33
CA GLU A 25 11.44 -7.07 0.03
C GLU A 25 11.30 -7.90 1.31
N CYS A 26 10.57 -9.00 1.24
CA CYS A 26 10.34 -9.85 2.40
C CYS A 26 9.89 -11.26 2.00
N VAL A 27 10.16 -12.23 2.87
CA VAL A 27 9.62 -13.59 2.73
C VAL A 27 8.54 -13.85 3.79
N THR A 28 8.70 -13.24 4.97
CA THR A 28 7.80 -13.39 6.13
C THR A 28 7.54 -12.05 6.80
N SER A 29 6.44 -11.92 7.54
CA SER A 29 6.14 -10.67 8.27
C SER A 29 7.18 -10.30 9.34
N VAL A 30 7.96 -11.26 9.83
CA VAL A 30 9.05 -11.00 10.79
C VAL A 30 10.19 -10.23 10.13
N ASP A 31 10.38 -10.41 8.81
CA ASP A 31 11.37 -9.65 8.04
C ASP A 31 10.98 -8.17 7.96
N CYS A 32 9.68 -7.85 8.00
CA CYS A 32 9.18 -6.48 8.03
C CYS A 32 9.15 -5.89 9.44
N SER A 33 8.62 -6.65 10.41
CA SER A 33 8.67 -6.24 11.81
C SER A 33 8.59 -7.42 12.77
N ALA A 34 9.60 -7.52 13.63
CA ALA A 34 9.58 -8.43 14.78
C ALA A 34 8.49 -8.08 15.83
N GLN A 35 7.96 -6.85 15.80
CA GLN A 35 6.90 -6.38 16.70
C GLN A 35 5.50 -6.63 16.13
N GLY A 36 5.39 -6.95 14.83
CA GLY A 36 4.12 -7.29 14.18
C GLY A 36 3.28 -6.10 13.72
N ASP A 37 3.81 -4.88 13.74
CA ASP A 37 3.14 -3.68 13.19
C ASP A 37 3.13 -3.64 11.66
N ARG A 38 3.93 -4.49 11.00
CA ARG A 38 4.00 -4.62 9.54
C ARG A 38 3.93 -6.07 9.08
N LEU A 39 3.36 -6.24 7.91
CA LEU A 39 3.09 -7.50 7.22
C LEU A 39 3.96 -7.59 5.96
N CYS A 40 4.38 -8.81 5.62
CA CYS A 40 4.89 -9.11 4.28
C CYS A 40 3.72 -9.47 3.35
N ASP A 41 3.41 -8.60 2.38
CA ASP A 41 2.49 -8.91 1.30
C ASP A 41 3.19 -9.78 0.26
N THR A 42 2.99 -11.10 0.36
CA THR A 42 3.58 -12.10 -0.54
C THR A 42 2.82 -12.24 -1.86
N SER A 43 1.73 -11.49 -2.06
CA SER A 43 1.07 -11.43 -3.38
C SER A 43 1.85 -10.58 -4.38
N GLN A 44 2.81 -9.79 -3.89
CA GLN A 44 3.72 -8.99 -4.69
C GLN A 44 5.03 -9.73 -4.98
N PRO A 45 5.70 -9.46 -6.13
CA PRO A 45 7.01 -10.03 -6.44
C PRO A 45 8.01 -9.77 -5.32
N ASP A 46 8.69 -10.84 -4.88
CA ASP A 46 9.70 -10.82 -3.80
C ASP A 46 9.21 -10.27 -2.45
N GLY A 47 7.89 -10.18 -2.28
CA GLY A 47 7.23 -9.67 -1.07
C GLY A 47 7.34 -8.16 -0.92
N TYR A 48 6.34 -7.56 -0.28
CA TYR A 48 6.31 -6.12 -0.04
C TYR A 48 5.93 -5.83 1.41
N CYS A 49 6.84 -5.21 2.16
CA CYS A 49 6.53 -4.79 3.52
C CYS A 49 5.50 -3.68 3.53
N THR A 50 4.38 -3.88 4.23
CA THR A 50 3.26 -2.95 4.27
C THR A 50 2.53 -2.99 5.62
N ILE A 51 1.62 -2.05 5.84
CA ILE A 51 0.60 -2.11 6.89
C ILE A 51 -0.73 -2.39 6.19
N PHE A 52 -1.34 -3.53 6.50
CA PHE A 52 -2.65 -3.91 5.97
C PHE A 52 -3.77 -3.30 6.82
N GLY A 53 -4.79 -2.76 6.17
CA GLY A 53 -5.91 -2.13 6.85
C GLY A 53 -5.55 -0.77 7.43
N CYS A 54 -4.68 0.00 6.76
CA CYS A 54 -4.39 1.37 7.19
C CYS A 54 -5.68 2.22 7.20
N GLU A 55 -5.79 3.05 8.21
CA GLU A 55 -6.77 4.14 8.30
C GLU A 55 -6.19 5.39 7.62
N PRO A 56 -7.03 6.37 7.21
CA PRO A 56 -6.53 7.63 6.68
C PRO A 56 -5.49 8.27 7.60
N ASP A 57 -4.38 8.71 7.00
CA ASP A 57 -3.27 9.40 7.68
C ASP A 57 -2.53 8.56 8.73
N ALA A 58 -2.75 7.24 8.76
CA ALA A 58 -2.11 6.32 9.72
C ALA A 58 -0.80 5.69 9.19
N CYS A 59 -0.48 5.89 7.91
CA CYS A 59 0.77 5.42 7.32
C CYS A 59 1.96 6.28 7.76
N PRO A 60 3.18 5.71 7.89
CA PRO A 60 4.39 6.48 8.22
C PRO A 60 4.76 7.48 7.11
N ASP A 61 5.56 8.49 7.48
CA ASP A 61 5.84 9.72 6.72
C ASP A 61 6.26 9.57 5.25
N ASN A 62 6.75 8.41 4.81
CA ASN A 62 7.17 8.14 3.42
C ASN A 62 6.19 7.24 2.65
N SER A 63 4.97 7.06 3.16
CA SER A 63 3.98 6.17 2.58
C SER A 63 2.57 6.76 2.63
N VAL A 64 1.75 6.29 1.70
CA VAL A 64 0.36 6.73 1.50
C VAL A 64 -0.57 5.57 1.79
N CYS A 65 -1.68 5.83 2.48
CA CYS A 65 -2.72 4.83 2.64
C CYS A 65 -3.53 4.70 1.35
N VAL A 66 -3.38 3.56 0.67
CA VAL A 66 -3.98 3.30 -0.64
C VAL A 66 -5.05 2.22 -0.51
N GLY A 67 -6.29 2.57 -0.87
CA GLY A 67 -7.43 1.67 -0.93
C GLY A 67 -7.62 1.08 -2.32
N PHE A 68 -7.77 -0.25 -2.37
CA PHE A 68 -8.04 -1.04 -3.57
C PHE A 68 -9.45 -1.63 -3.50
N GLY A 69 -10.07 -1.87 -4.66
CA GLY A 69 -11.39 -2.53 -4.71
C GLY A 69 -12.52 -1.60 -4.29
N GLN A 70 -12.39 -0.32 -4.62
CA GLN A 70 -13.35 0.74 -4.29
C GLN A 70 -14.63 0.67 -5.15
N GLU A 71 -14.63 -0.19 -6.17
CA GLU A 71 -15.80 -0.52 -6.95
C GLU A 71 -16.63 -1.58 -6.19
N ILE A 72 -17.92 -1.31 -5.96
CA ILE A 72 -18.83 -2.29 -5.34
C ILE A 72 -18.92 -3.56 -6.19
N ASP A 73 -18.93 -3.39 -7.52
CA ASP A 73 -18.87 -4.45 -8.52
C ASP A 73 -18.04 -3.99 -9.73
N PRO A 74 -16.88 -4.62 -10.01
CA PRO A 74 -16.04 -4.31 -11.17
C PRO A 74 -16.76 -4.48 -12.52
N ALA A 75 -17.87 -5.23 -12.57
CA ALA A 75 -18.70 -5.34 -13.77
C ALA A 75 -19.51 -4.06 -14.04
N CYS A 76 -19.68 -3.19 -13.04
CA CYS A 76 -20.46 -1.96 -13.11
C CYS A 76 -19.61 -0.68 -13.27
N ALA A 77 -18.32 -0.80 -13.59
CA ALA A 77 -17.37 0.31 -13.67
C ALA A 77 -17.77 1.46 -14.63
N ASN A 78 -18.73 1.23 -15.54
CA ASN A 78 -19.23 2.21 -16.52
C ASN A 78 -20.71 2.61 -16.31
N ALA A 79 -21.41 2.04 -15.33
CA ALA A 79 -22.69 2.61 -14.92
C ALA A 79 -22.41 3.95 -14.25
N ASP A 80 -23.33 4.91 -14.30
CA ASP A 80 -23.25 6.15 -13.51
C ASP A 80 -23.35 5.78 -12.00
N VAL A 81 -22.31 5.17 -11.44
CA VAL A 81 -22.16 4.82 -10.01
C VAL A 81 -21.60 6.01 -9.23
N GLY A 82 -21.78 7.22 -9.76
CA GLY A 82 -21.69 8.42 -8.94
C GLY A 82 -22.83 8.32 -7.92
N THR A 83 -22.50 8.07 -6.65
CA THR A 83 -23.37 8.12 -5.46
C THR A 83 -24.02 6.83 -4.95
N ASP A 84 -23.36 5.66 -5.01
CA ASP A 84 -23.64 4.65 -3.96
C ASP A 84 -22.82 4.99 -2.71
N PRO A 85 -23.44 5.44 -1.60
CA PRO A 85 -22.73 5.83 -0.38
C PRO A 85 -22.24 4.63 0.45
N ARG A 86 -22.47 3.39 -0.01
CA ARG A 86 -22.01 2.20 0.71
C ARG A 86 -20.51 2.03 0.52
N TRP A 87 -19.82 1.79 1.63
CA TRP A 87 -18.42 1.38 1.61
C TRP A 87 -18.27 0.06 0.83
N PRO A 88 -17.36 0.00 -0.15
CA PRO A 88 -17.12 -1.21 -0.92
C PRO A 88 -16.66 -2.32 0.01
N ARG A 89 -17.43 -3.41 0.09
CA ARG A 89 -17.17 -4.52 1.05
C ARG A 89 -15.83 -5.23 0.81
N PHE A 90 -15.26 -5.05 -0.39
CA PHE A 90 -13.99 -5.65 -0.80
C PHE A 90 -12.86 -4.62 -0.80
N GLU A 91 -13.10 -3.45 -0.21
CA GLU A 91 -12.05 -2.47 0.00
C GLU A 91 -10.95 -3.08 0.86
N ARG A 92 -9.72 -2.94 0.40
CA ARG A 92 -8.53 -3.32 1.15
C ARG A 92 -7.54 -2.18 1.07
N THR A 93 -7.10 -1.72 2.23
CA THR A 93 -6.15 -0.61 2.33
C THR A 93 -4.76 -1.12 2.68
N PHE A 94 -3.75 -0.52 2.09
CA PHE A 94 -2.35 -0.85 2.29
C PHE A 94 -1.52 0.43 2.32
N CYS A 95 -0.55 0.51 3.23
CA CYS A 95 0.48 1.55 3.11
C CYS A 95 1.39 1.21 1.93
N MET A 96 1.50 2.13 0.98
CA MET A 96 2.34 2.03 -0.20
C MET A 96 3.36 3.16 -0.16
N ILE A 97 4.63 2.86 -0.47
CA ILE A 97 5.70 3.85 -0.51
C ILE A 97 5.39 4.91 -1.59
N ALA A 98 5.52 6.17 -1.21
CA ALA A 98 5.35 7.29 -2.13
C ALA A 98 6.54 7.40 -3.08
N CYS A 99 6.30 7.95 -4.27
CA CYS A 99 7.31 8.17 -5.29
C CYS A 99 6.97 9.41 -6.14
N GLU A 100 8.01 10.00 -6.73
CA GLU A 100 7.89 11.03 -7.75
C GLU A 100 8.24 10.47 -9.14
N THR A 101 9.17 9.51 -9.19
CA THR A 101 9.70 8.90 -10.40
C THR A 101 9.90 7.40 -10.23
N ASN A 102 10.10 6.67 -11.33
CA ASN A 102 10.36 5.23 -11.27
C ASN A 102 11.63 4.87 -10.50
N ASP A 103 12.60 5.79 -10.41
CA ASP A 103 13.88 5.55 -9.72
C ASP A 103 13.71 5.55 -8.18
N ASP A 104 12.59 6.08 -7.67
CA ASP A 104 12.22 5.98 -6.25
C ASP A 104 11.68 4.59 -5.90
N CYS A 105 11.31 3.81 -6.92
CA CYS A 105 10.80 2.46 -6.77
C CYS A 105 11.89 1.42 -6.99
N ARG A 106 11.75 0.28 -6.31
CA ARG A 106 12.65 -0.87 -6.52
C ARG A 106 12.47 -1.47 -7.92
N ASP A 107 13.45 -2.28 -8.34
CA ASP A 107 13.41 -2.98 -9.62
C ASP A 107 12.10 -3.77 -9.80
N GLY A 108 11.53 -3.69 -11.00
CA GLY A 108 10.24 -4.32 -11.31
C GLY A 108 9.01 -3.54 -10.81
N TYR A 109 9.20 -2.34 -10.27
CA TYR A 109 8.14 -1.42 -9.90
C TYR A 109 8.21 -0.13 -10.71
N VAL A 110 7.07 0.55 -10.81
CA VAL A 110 6.95 1.86 -11.45
C VAL A 110 6.16 2.80 -10.56
N CYS A 111 6.51 4.07 -10.64
CA CYS A 111 5.77 5.12 -9.98
C CYS A 111 4.52 5.45 -10.79
N ALA A 112 3.35 5.28 -10.16
CA ALA A 112 2.08 5.61 -10.80
C ALA A 112 1.10 6.18 -9.76
N LEU A 113 0.16 7.01 -10.23
CA LEU A 113 -0.92 7.47 -9.38
C LEU A 113 -1.83 6.28 -9.02
N PRO A 114 -2.35 6.20 -7.78
CA PRO A 114 -3.30 5.15 -7.41
C PRO A 114 -4.47 5.01 -8.38
N THR A 115 -4.99 6.13 -8.90
CA THR A 115 -6.11 6.17 -9.84
C THR A 115 -5.81 5.47 -11.16
N ASP A 116 -4.55 5.47 -11.60
CA ASP A 116 -4.13 4.79 -12.83
C ASP A 116 -4.10 3.26 -12.64
N ARG A 117 -4.24 2.79 -11.40
CA ARG A 117 -4.15 1.38 -11.00
C ARG A 117 -5.40 0.88 -10.26
N ARG A 118 -6.56 1.50 -10.48
CA ARG A 118 -7.85 1.17 -9.82
C ARG A 118 -7.76 1.18 -8.29
N ALA A 119 -7.04 2.15 -7.78
CA ALA A 119 -6.90 2.42 -6.37
C ALA A 119 -7.10 3.92 -6.11
N VAL A 120 -7.19 4.30 -4.85
CA VAL A 120 -7.23 5.71 -4.43
C VAL A 120 -6.41 5.88 -3.17
N ALA A 121 -5.70 6.99 -3.09
CA ALA A 121 -5.18 7.47 -1.82
C ALA A 121 -6.35 7.93 -0.95
N ILE A 122 -6.44 7.41 0.28
CA ILE A 122 -7.53 7.73 1.22
C ILE A 122 -7.10 8.67 2.34
N ASP A 123 -5.81 9.01 2.42
CA ASP A 123 -5.27 10.02 3.34
C ASP A 123 -5.94 11.38 3.16
N LEU A 124 -6.26 12.08 4.25
CA LEU A 124 -6.98 13.35 4.23
C LEU A 124 -6.03 14.55 4.38
N GLU A 125 -5.06 14.43 5.28
CA GLU A 125 -4.16 15.51 5.69
C GLU A 125 -2.69 15.24 5.34
N ASN A 126 -2.34 14.02 4.90
CA ASN A 126 -0.99 13.66 4.50
C ASN A 126 -0.47 14.55 3.35
N GLU A 127 0.76 15.07 3.50
CA GLU A 127 1.42 15.91 2.49
C GLU A 127 1.70 15.12 1.19
N LEU A 128 1.82 13.80 1.29
CA LEU A 128 1.97 12.89 0.17
C LEU A 128 0.63 12.55 -0.51
N ARG A 129 -0.48 13.14 -0.07
CA ARG A 129 -1.79 12.97 -0.71
C ARG A 129 -1.73 13.41 -2.18
N GLY A 130 -1.93 12.47 -3.09
CA GLY A 130 -1.88 12.70 -4.53
C GLY A 130 -0.49 12.50 -5.16
N SER A 131 0.51 12.08 -4.38
CA SER A 131 1.76 11.55 -4.91
C SER A 131 1.55 10.22 -5.63
N GLY A 132 2.52 9.84 -6.47
CA GLY A 132 2.59 8.49 -7.00
C GLY A 132 2.93 7.52 -5.87
N VAL A 133 2.62 6.24 -6.07
CA VAL A 133 3.14 5.16 -5.23
C VAL A 133 3.74 4.06 -6.09
N CYS A 134 4.63 3.25 -5.51
CA CYS A 134 5.28 2.18 -6.25
C CYS A 134 4.34 0.99 -6.45
N PHE A 135 3.98 0.74 -7.71
CA PHE A 135 3.23 -0.44 -8.13
C PHE A 135 4.12 -1.41 -8.89
N VAL A 136 3.79 -2.69 -8.85
CA VAL A 136 4.39 -3.68 -9.74
C VAL A 136 4.26 -3.22 -11.19
N ALA A 137 5.36 -3.25 -11.93
CA ALA A 137 5.38 -3.01 -13.36
C ALA A 137 4.55 -4.11 -14.04
N SER A 138 3.39 -3.73 -14.58
CA SER A 138 2.51 -4.66 -15.29
C SER A 138 2.02 -4.03 -16.58
N ASP A 139 2.17 -4.73 -17.69
CA ASP A 139 1.59 -4.36 -18.98
C ASP A 139 0.11 -4.78 -19.11
N ALA A 140 -0.47 -5.30 -18.03
CA ALA A 140 -1.84 -5.77 -18.00
C ALA A 140 -2.81 -4.58 -18.06
N VAL A 141 -3.29 -4.28 -19.27
CA VAL A 141 -4.38 -3.32 -19.48
C VAL A 141 -5.68 -3.99 -19.03
N PHE A 142 -6.34 -3.43 -18.01
CA PHE A 142 -7.70 -3.84 -17.67
C PHE A 142 -8.64 -3.38 -18.79
N GLN A 143 -9.30 -4.34 -19.45
CA GLN A 143 -10.36 -4.07 -20.40
C GLN A 143 -11.69 -4.40 -19.72
N PRO A 144 -12.47 -3.39 -19.25
CA PRO A 144 -13.80 -3.66 -18.74
C PRO A 144 -14.67 -4.26 -19.86
N PRO A 145 -15.69 -5.08 -19.51
CA PRO A 145 -16.67 -5.52 -20.49
C PRO A 145 -17.34 -4.30 -21.15
N ALA A 146 -17.56 -4.38 -22.47
CA ALA A 146 -18.13 -3.29 -23.25
C ALA A 146 -19.54 -2.90 -22.82
N ASP A 147 -20.31 -3.88 -22.35
CA ASP A 147 -21.67 -3.71 -21.82
C ASP A 147 -21.69 -4.14 -20.34
N PRO A 148 -22.08 -3.26 -19.39
CA PRO A 148 -22.28 -3.66 -18.01
C PRO A 148 -23.50 -4.61 -17.89
N PRO A 149 -23.50 -5.57 -16.96
CA PRO A 149 -24.65 -6.43 -16.76
C PRO A 149 -25.87 -5.62 -16.31
N SER A 150 -27.08 -6.12 -16.59
CA SER A 150 -28.34 -5.44 -16.22
C SER A 150 -28.52 -5.27 -14.71
N SER A 151 -27.75 -5.98 -13.88
CA SER A 151 -27.69 -5.75 -12.43
C SER A 151 -27.03 -4.43 -12.03
N CYS A 152 -26.37 -3.74 -12.96
CA CYS A 152 -25.71 -2.45 -12.74
C CYS A 152 -26.62 -1.24 -12.94
N THR A 153 -27.83 -1.44 -13.48
CA THR A 153 -28.85 -0.39 -13.62
C THR A 153 -29.89 -0.59 -12.53
N LEU A 154 -30.15 0.46 -11.74
CA LEU A 154 -31.37 0.50 -10.93
C LEU A 154 -32.51 0.77 -11.91
N ASP A 155 -33.38 -0.20 -12.14
CA ASP A 155 -34.58 0.03 -12.93
C ASP A 155 -35.46 1.06 -12.21
N ASP A 156 -35.97 2.07 -12.93
CA ASP A 156 -36.81 3.16 -12.40
C ASP A 156 -38.06 2.65 -11.65
N ASP A 157 -38.41 1.37 -11.80
CA ASP A 157 -39.54 0.70 -11.15
C ASP A 157 -39.28 0.26 -9.69
N GLU A 158 -38.04 0.29 -9.20
CA GLU A 158 -37.68 -0.04 -7.80
C GLU A 158 -37.63 1.18 -6.85
N ALA A 159 -37.81 2.40 -7.37
CA ALA A 159 -37.82 3.64 -6.59
C ALA A 159 -39.16 3.93 -5.88
N LYS A 160 -39.81 2.91 -5.29
CA LYS A 160 -41.13 3.03 -4.64
C LYS A 160 -41.13 2.73 -3.15
#